data_AF-A0A1I7Z5E1-F1
#
_entry.id   AF-A0A1I7Z5E1-F1
#
_cell.length_a   1.000
_cell.length_b   1.000
_cell.length_c   1.000
_cell.angle_alpha   90.00
_cell.angle_beta   90.00
_cell.angle_gamma   90.00
#
_symmetry.space_group_name_H-M   'P 1'
#
loop_
_entity.id
_entity.type
_entity.pdbx_description
1 polymer ?
#
loop_
_entity_poly.entity_id
_entity_poly.type
_entity_poly.pdbx_seq_one_letter_code
_entity_poly.pdbx_strand_id
1 'polypeptide(L)'
;MFKTRFAPPNTTSSSRAEDERPGPCGRCRRRVHALVERGGVTVEPEWTLIGCRKEDEIFNEGQIWTDKHIRYQCLGEGALKVLGCIDDGGLFIDLGRDILMNGVVHRCYRINHTTFYHR
;
A
#
# COMPACT_ATOMS: atom_id res chain seq x y z
N MET A 1 -32.26 -16.33 11.62
CA MET A 1 -31.76 -16.21 13.00
C MET A 1 -30.25 -16.07 12.96
N PHE A 2 -29.71 -14.85 13.08
CA PHE A 2 -28.27 -14.62 13.25
C PHE A 2 -28.07 -13.79 14.52
N LYS A 3 -27.27 -14.31 15.45
CA LYS A 3 -27.02 -13.76 16.79
C LYS A 3 -26.20 -12.47 16.68
N THR A 4 -26.83 -11.33 16.98
CA THR A 4 -26.14 -10.08 17.34
C THR A 4 -25.52 -10.23 18.73
N ARG A 5 -24.18 -10.30 18.79
CA ARG A 5 -23.47 -10.01 20.04
C ARG A 5 -23.21 -8.50 20.09
N PHE A 6 -23.91 -7.82 20.98
CA PHE A 6 -23.69 -6.42 21.31
C PHE A 6 -22.42 -6.31 22.16
N ALA A 7 -21.45 -5.54 21.69
CA ALA A 7 -20.32 -5.06 22.49
C ALA A 7 -20.75 -3.81 23.30
N PRO A 8 -20.12 -3.53 24.46
CA PRO A 8 -20.53 -2.47 25.40
C PRO A 8 -20.35 -1.04 24.84
N PRO A 9 -20.93 -0.01 25.51
CA PRO A 9 -21.18 1.30 24.93
C PRO A 9 -19.93 2.18 25.01
N ASN A 10 -19.05 2.12 24.00
CA ASN A 10 -18.08 3.18 23.74
C ASN A 10 -17.32 2.89 22.44
N THR A 11 -17.92 3.21 21.30
CA THR A 11 -17.27 3.56 20.00
C THR A 11 -18.32 3.46 18.90
N THR A 12 -19.11 4.51 18.72
CA THR A 12 -19.98 4.62 17.54
C THR A 12 -19.15 5.09 16.35
N SER A 13 -18.14 4.33 15.94
CA SER A 13 -17.57 4.45 14.61
C SER A 13 -18.21 3.38 13.74
N SER A 14 -19.38 3.69 13.19
CA SER A 14 -19.95 2.92 12.09
C SER A 14 -19.12 3.17 10.84
N SER A 15 -18.00 2.46 10.69
CA SER A 15 -17.22 2.45 9.46
C SER A 15 -17.78 1.39 8.52
N ARG A 16 -18.90 1.68 7.85
CA ARG A 16 -19.21 1.00 6.59
C ARG A 16 -18.30 1.60 5.51
N ALA A 17 -17.19 0.94 5.23
CA ALA A 17 -16.30 1.30 4.14
C ALA A 17 -16.52 0.30 3.01
N GLU A 18 -17.54 0.50 2.18
CA GLU A 18 -17.76 -0.32 0.97
C GLU A 18 -18.28 0.57 -0.16
N ASP A 19 -17.40 1.44 -0.64
CA ASP A 19 -17.51 2.00 -1.99
C ASP A 19 -16.09 2.03 -2.56
N GLU A 20 -15.62 0.85 -2.97
CA GLU A 20 -14.38 0.64 -3.71
C GLU A 20 -14.54 1.21 -5.13
N ARG A 21 -14.58 2.55 -5.25
CA ARG A 21 -14.61 3.18 -6.56
C ARG A 21 -13.22 3.14 -7.19
N PRO A 22 -13.06 2.68 -8.45
CA PRO A 22 -11.84 2.92 -9.22
C PRO A 22 -11.73 4.41 -9.50
N GLY A 23 -11.09 5.14 -8.59
CA GLY A 23 -10.69 6.52 -8.78
C GLY A 23 -9.33 6.63 -9.48
N PRO A 24 -8.87 7.84 -9.83
CA PRO A 24 -7.52 8.06 -10.36
C PRO A 24 -6.42 7.56 -9.41
N CYS A 25 -6.75 7.40 -8.12
CA CYS A 25 -5.88 6.92 -7.06
C CYS A 25 -6.28 5.48 -6.67
N GLY A 26 -5.47 4.48 -7.07
CA GLY A 26 -5.66 3.03 -6.83
C GLY A 26 -6.83 2.59 -5.92
N ARG A 27 -6.59 2.53 -4.60
CA ARG A 27 -7.56 2.11 -3.57
C ARG A 27 -7.79 3.24 -2.55
N CYS A 28 -8.99 3.82 -2.52
CA CYS A 28 -9.35 4.89 -1.57
C CYS A 28 -10.32 4.38 -0.50
N ARG A 29 -10.14 4.83 0.74
CA ARG A 29 -11.06 4.63 1.85
C ARG A 29 -11.84 5.91 2.09
N ARG A 30 -13.18 5.81 2.08
CA ARG A 30 -14.06 6.90 2.50
C ARG A 30 -14.28 6.83 4.00
N ARG A 31 -13.96 7.90 4.71
CA ARG A 31 -14.39 8.15 6.09
C ARG A 31 -15.48 9.20 6.06
N VAL A 32 -16.54 9.02 6.84
CA VAL A 32 -17.63 10.01 6.94
C VAL A 32 -17.61 10.55 8.35
N HIS A 33 -17.43 11.85 8.48
CA HIS A 33 -17.55 12.57 9.74
C HIS A 33 -18.96 13.14 9.83
N ALA A 34 -19.63 12.93 10.96
CA ALA A 34 -20.96 13.47 11.22
C ALA A 34 -20.86 14.51 12.33
N LEU A 35 -21.17 15.75 12.02
CA LEU A 35 -21.31 16.83 12.98
C LEU A 35 -22.77 16.92 13.40
N VAL A 36 -23.05 16.75 14.69
CA VAL A 36 -24.41 16.86 15.24
C VAL A 36 -24.57 18.23 15.85
N GLU A 37 -25.41 19.07 15.25
CA GLU A 37 -25.76 20.40 15.76
C GLU A 37 -27.22 20.44 16.21
N ARG A 38 -27.58 21.44 17.03
CA ARG A 38 -28.97 21.62 17.50
C ARG A 38 -29.86 22.04 16.32
N GLY A 39 -30.37 21.05 15.58
CA GLY A 39 -31.24 21.25 14.42
C GLY A 39 -30.90 20.37 13.21
N GLY A 40 -29.82 19.58 13.23
CA GLY A 40 -29.49 18.73 12.10
C GLY A 40 -28.17 17.96 12.26
N VAL A 41 -27.88 17.12 11.27
CA VAL A 41 -26.62 16.39 11.15
C VAL A 41 -25.96 16.81 9.84
N THR A 42 -24.77 17.39 9.93
CA THR A 42 -23.93 17.70 8.77
C THR A 42 -22.98 16.53 8.54
N VAL A 43 -22.82 16.09 7.29
CA VAL A 43 -21.90 14.98 6.94
C VAL A 43 -20.78 15.47 6.03
N GLU A 44 -19.54 15.28 6.47
CA GLU A 44 -18.33 15.63 5.71
C GLU A 44 -17.56 14.36 5.36
N PRO A 45 -17.46 13.99 4.07
CA PRO A 45 -16.67 12.85 3.64
C PRO A 45 -15.19 13.19 3.48
N GLU A 46 -14.32 12.37 4.05
CA GLU A 46 -12.88 12.38 3.87
C GLU A 46 -12.46 11.15 3.05
N TRP A 47 -11.54 11.35 2.10
CA TRP A 47 -11.00 10.25 1.29
C TRP A 47 -9.51 10.08 1.59
N THR A 48 -9.12 8.87 1.99
CA THR A 48 -7.72 8.52 2.26
C THR A 48 -7.25 7.49 1.24
N LEU A 49 -6.09 7.70 0.63
CA LEU A 49 -5.47 6.73 -0.26
C LEU A 49 -4.80 5.63 0.58
N ILE A 50 -5.30 4.39 0.46
CA ILE A 50 -4.91 3.23 1.29
C ILE A 50 -4.20 2.13 0.50
N GLY A 51 -3.74 2.45 -0.71
CA GLY A 51 -3.10 1.48 -1.58
C GLY A 51 -2.42 2.13 -2.76
N CYS A 52 -1.57 1.34 -3.41
CA CYS A 52 -0.74 1.77 -4.51
C CYS A 52 -1.23 1.12 -5.80
N ARG A 53 -1.09 1.83 -6.91
CA ARG A 53 -1.29 1.26 -8.24
C ARG A 53 0.06 1.15 -8.93
N LYS A 54 0.39 -0.02 -9.44
CA LYS A 54 1.51 -0.21 -10.37
C LYS A 54 0.94 -0.87 -11.63
N GLU A 55 1.07 -0.18 -12.75
CA GLU A 55 0.43 -0.59 -14.01
C GLU A 55 -1.07 -0.83 -13.79
N ASP A 56 -1.55 -2.05 -13.95
CA ASP A 56 -2.96 -2.44 -13.79
C ASP A 56 -3.25 -3.13 -12.46
N GLU A 57 -2.23 -3.33 -11.60
CA GLU A 57 -2.38 -4.01 -10.33
C GLU A 57 -2.52 -3.03 -9.16
N ILE A 58 -3.40 -3.37 -8.23
CA ILE A 58 -3.69 -2.60 -7.01
C ILE A 58 -3.12 -3.36 -5.81
N PHE A 59 -2.28 -2.69 -5.04
CA PHE A 59 -1.62 -3.22 -3.84
C PHE A 59 -2.17 -2.54 -2.58
N ASN A 60 -2.32 -3.31 -1.51
CA ASN A 60 -2.71 -2.78 -0.21
C ASN A 60 -1.54 -2.08 0.47
N GLU A 61 -1.85 -1.12 1.34
CA GLU A 61 -0.86 -0.54 2.24
C GLU A 61 -0.07 -1.62 3.00
N GLY A 62 1.26 -1.47 3.04
CA GLY A 62 2.18 -2.41 3.67
C GLY A 62 2.48 -3.66 2.84
N GLN A 63 1.74 -3.92 1.76
CA GLN A 63 1.96 -5.08 0.89
C GLN A 63 3.34 -4.99 0.23
N ILE A 64 4.04 -6.13 0.21
CA ILE A 64 5.35 -6.29 -0.43
C ILE A 64 5.20 -7.27 -1.59
N TRP A 65 5.71 -6.89 -2.75
CA TRP A 65 5.74 -7.74 -3.93
C TRP A 65 7.07 -7.58 -4.66
N THR A 66 7.34 -8.51 -5.57
CA THR A 66 8.51 -8.45 -6.43
C THR A 66 8.02 -8.41 -7.87
N ASP A 67 8.51 -7.45 -8.63
CA ASP A 67 8.29 -7.39 -10.07
C ASP A 67 9.65 -7.47 -10.76
N LYS A 68 9.80 -8.50 -11.60
CA LYS A 68 11.09 -8.94 -12.17
C LYS A 68 12.10 -9.18 -11.05
N HIS A 69 13.15 -8.38 -10.98
CA HIS A 69 14.17 -8.45 -9.94
C HIS A 69 14.04 -7.36 -8.87
N ILE A 70 12.98 -6.55 -8.87
CA ILE A 70 12.87 -5.39 -7.98
C ILE A 70 11.77 -5.64 -6.95
N ARG A 71 12.11 -5.48 -5.67
CA ARG A 71 11.18 -5.68 -4.57
C ARG A 71 10.61 -4.33 -4.12
N TYR A 72 9.29 -4.24 -4.15
CA TYR A 72 8.53 -3.03 -3.82
C TYR A 72 7.74 -3.23 -2.53
N GLN A 73 7.48 -2.12 -1.86
CA GLN A 73 6.53 -2.01 -0.76
C GLN A 73 5.57 -0.87 -1.05
N CYS A 74 4.27 -1.14 -0.92
CA CYS A 74 3.27 -0.09 -0.95
C CYS A 74 3.24 0.62 0.40
N LEU A 75 3.45 1.93 0.39
CA LEU A 75 3.28 2.77 1.57
C LEU A 75 1.84 3.28 1.65
N GLY A 76 1.43 3.69 2.85
CA GLY A 76 0.24 4.54 3.01
C GLY A 76 0.38 5.77 2.11
N GLU A 77 -0.76 6.32 1.66
CA GLU A 77 -0.81 7.47 0.74
C GLU A 77 -0.43 7.14 -0.73
N GLY A 78 -0.38 5.86 -1.09
CA GLY A 78 -0.20 5.42 -2.48
C GLY A 78 1.21 5.60 -3.04
N ALA A 79 2.19 5.86 -2.17
CA ALA A 79 3.59 5.93 -2.55
C ALA A 79 4.22 4.53 -2.65
N LEU A 80 5.05 4.32 -3.67
CA LEU A 80 5.82 3.10 -3.86
C LEU A 80 7.23 3.26 -3.29
N LYS A 81 7.63 2.34 -2.41
CA LYS A 81 9.00 2.24 -1.90
C LYS A 81 9.73 1.06 -2.52
N VAL A 82 10.87 1.32 -3.15
CA VAL A 82 11.79 0.27 -3.56
C VAL A 82 12.59 -0.17 -2.35
N LEU A 83 12.55 -1.47 -2.02
CA LEU A 83 13.32 -2.06 -0.94
C LEU A 83 14.72 -2.48 -1.41
N GLY A 84 14.79 -3.08 -2.60
CA GLY A 84 16.02 -3.65 -3.14
C GLY A 84 15.73 -4.54 -4.33
N CYS A 85 16.67 -5.42 -4.63
CA CYS A 85 16.59 -6.38 -5.72
C CYS A 85 16.58 -7.82 -5.20
N ILE A 86 15.98 -8.74 -5.96
CA ILE A 86 16.02 -10.18 -5.72
C ILE A 86 16.62 -10.88 -6.95
N ASP A 87 17.64 -11.70 -6.73
CA ASP A 87 18.17 -12.61 -7.76
C ASP A 87 17.28 -13.84 -7.95
N ASP A 88 17.47 -14.59 -9.03
CA ASP A 88 16.75 -15.84 -9.33
C ASP A 88 16.87 -16.88 -8.20
N GLY A 89 17.97 -16.86 -7.44
CA GLY A 89 18.17 -17.72 -6.27
C GLY A 89 17.44 -17.27 -4.99
N GLY A 90 16.70 -16.16 -5.04
CA GLY A 90 16.03 -15.58 -3.86
C GLY A 90 16.93 -14.73 -2.97
N LEU A 91 18.19 -14.46 -3.37
CA LEU A 91 19.06 -13.55 -2.65
C LEU A 91 18.51 -12.12 -2.71
N PHE A 92 18.31 -11.51 -1.56
CA PHE A 92 17.94 -10.10 -1.46
C PHE A 92 19.19 -9.21 -1.39
N ILE A 93 19.24 -8.20 -2.28
CA ILE A 93 20.30 -7.19 -2.34
C ILE A 93 19.67 -5.83 -2.05
N ASP A 94 20.14 -5.15 -0.99
CA ASP A 94 19.64 -3.80 -0.70
C ASP A 94 19.97 -2.81 -1.82
N LEU A 95 19.12 -1.80 -1.97
CA LEU A 95 19.34 -0.75 -2.97
C LEU A 95 20.66 0.00 -2.71
N GLY A 96 21.51 0.08 -3.74
CA GLY A 96 22.83 0.70 -3.69
C GLY A 96 23.94 -0.24 -3.20
N ARG A 97 23.67 -1.53 -2.99
CA ARG A 97 24.67 -2.52 -2.61
C ARG A 97 25.08 -3.40 -3.80
N ASP A 98 26.33 -3.82 -3.73
CA ASP A 98 26.94 -4.82 -4.60
C ASP A 98 27.34 -6.03 -3.75
N ILE A 99 27.03 -7.23 -4.22
CA ILE A 99 27.35 -8.49 -3.52
C ILE A 99 28.04 -9.42 -4.51
N LEU A 100 29.18 -9.99 -4.10
CA LEU A 100 29.85 -11.05 -4.85
C LEU A 100 29.35 -12.41 -4.34
N MET A 101 28.69 -13.18 -5.21
CA MET A 101 28.21 -14.51 -4.88
C MET A 101 28.48 -15.45 -6.06
N ASN A 102 29.01 -16.65 -5.80
CA ASN A 102 29.34 -17.64 -6.83
C ASN A 102 30.25 -17.09 -7.96
N GLY A 103 31.11 -16.11 -7.66
CA GLY A 103 31.99 -15.49 -8.65
C GLY A 103 31.32 -14.44 -9.55
N VAL A 104 30.04 -14.11 -9.32
CA VAL A 104 29.27 -13.11 -10.06
C VAL A 104 28.96 -11.93 -9.15
N VAL A 105 29.07 -10.70 -9.69
CA VAL A 105 28.77 -9.47 -8.94
C VAL A 105 27.31 -9.08 -9.19
N HIS A 106 26.48 -9.22 -8.17
CA HIS A 106 25.10 -8.81 -8.18
C HIS A 106 25.00 -7.35 -7.69
N ARG A 107 24.52 -6.46 -8.55
CA ARG A 107 24.41 -5.02 -8.29
C ARG A 107 22.96 -4.56 -8.37
N CYS A 108 22.48 -3.90 -7.32
CA CYS A 108 21.17 -3.26 -7.26
C CYS A 108 21.34 -1.75 -7.13
N TYR A 109 20.92 -0.97 -8.12
CA TYR A 109 21.17 0.48 -8.13
C TYR A 109 20.01 1.24 -8.74
N ARG A 110 19.94 2.54 -8.45
CA ARG A 110 18.89 3.44 -8.98
C ARG A 110 19.52 4.55 -9.80
N ILE A 111 19.02 4.73 -11.03
CA ILE A 111 19.30 5.90 -11.86
C ILE A 111 18.01 6.71 -11.91
N ASN A 112 18.04 7.95 -11.45
CA ASN A 112 16.86 8.81 -11.32
C ASN A 112 15.75 8.14 -10.50
N HIS A 113 14.65 7.76 -11.16
CA HIS A 113 13.48 7.10 -10.58
C HIS A 113 13.36 5.63 -10.99
N THR A 114 14.33 5.09 -11.73
CA THR A 114 14.31 3.71 -12.23
C THR A 114 15.37 2.89 -11.51
N THR A 115 14.93 1.78 -10.91
CA THR A 115 15.81 0.81 -10.28
C THR A 115 16.22 -0.25 -11.29
N PHE A 116 17.49 -0.62 -11.27
CA PHE A 116 18.09 -1.61 -12.15
C PHE A 116 18.78 -2.68 -11.32
N TYR A 117 18.70 -3.90 -11.85
CA TYR A 117 19.41 -5.06 -11.37
C TYR A 117 20.38 -5.52 -12.46
N HIS A 118 21.63 -5.80 -12.09
CA HIS A 118 22.68 -6.26 -12.99
C HIS A 118 23.49 -7.41 -12.34
N ARG A 119 23.85 -8.41 -13.13
CA ARG A 119 24.72 -9.53 -12.76
C ARG A 119 25.60 -9.92 -13.93
#